data_AF-U9W1E9-F1
#
_entry.id   AF-U9W1E9-F1
#
_cell.length_a   1.000
_cell.length_b   1.000
_cell.length_c   1.000
_cell.angle_alpha   90.00
_cell.angle_beta   90.00
_cell.angle_gamma   90.00
#
_symmetry.space_group_name_H-M   'P 1'
#
loop_
_entity.id
_entity.type
_entity.pdbx_description
1 polymer ?
#
loop_
_entity_poly.entity_id
_entity_poly.type
_entity_poly.pdbx_seq_one_letter_code
_entity_poly.pdbx_strand_id
1 'polypeptide(L)' 'MDVSRNDEFVNRRKELKLRQQDVADALGVTTRTVQKWESGEHIPEFSPDKMADFCRLFQVDIDGLAAIFRQPPNSQ' A
#
# COMPACT_ATOMS: atom_id res chain seq x y z
N MET A 1 0.26 17.89 -14.71
CA MET A 1 1.36 16.96 -14.38
C MET A 1 0.86 16.08 -13.26
N ASP A 2 0.94 14.79 -13.49
CA ASP A 2 0.25 13.65 -12.88
C ASP A 2 0.16 13.65 -11.33
N VAL A 3 -1.04 13.35 -10.80
CA VAL A 3 -1.42 13.44 -9.38
C VAL A 3 -1.32 12.06 -8.68
N SER A 4 -0.56 11.11 -9.24
CA SER A 4 -0.79 9.68 -8.96
C SER A 4 0.11 9.03 -7.91
N ARG A 5 0.82 9.73 -7.01
CA ARG A 5 1.71 9.04 -6.05
C ARG A 5 0.99 8.72 -4.74
N ASN A 6 0.93 7.46 -4.35
CA ASN A 6 0.56 7.09 -2.97
C ASN A 6 1.79 7.31 -2.07
N ASP A 7 2.07 8.57 -1.77
CA ASP A 7 3.24 8.96 -0.99
C ASP A 7 3.21 8.36 0.42
N GLU A 8 2.04 8.20 1.02
CA GLU A 8 1.92 7.63 2.37
C GLU A 8 2.35 6.18 2.43
N PHE A 9 1.91 5.34 1.48
CA PHE A 9 2.35 3.96 1.37
C PHE A 9 3.86 3.84 1.14
N VAL A 10 4.40 4.63 0.21
CA VAL A 10 5.82 4.66 -0.11
C VAL A 10 6.66 5.08 1.10
N ASN A 11 6.22 6.13 1.80
CA ASN A 11 6.93 6.68 2.96
C ASN A 11 6.94 5.65 4.09
N ARG A 12 5.78 5.08 4.42
CA ARG A 12 5.69 4.07 5.47
C ARG A 12 6.55 2.85 5.19
N ARG A 13 6.57 2.35 3.95
CA ARG A 13 7.45 1.24 3.54
C ARG A 13 8.93 1.59 3.78
N LYS A 14 9.34 2.80 3.39
CA LYS A 14 10.73 3.27 3.53
C LYS A 14 11.13 3.48 4.99
N GLU A 15 10.23 3.98 5.84
CA GLU A 15 10.45 4.09 7.29
C GLU A 15 10.75 2.73 7.93
N LEU A 16 10.03 1.70 7.48
CA LEU A 16 10.23 0.31 7.90
C LEU A 16 11.41 -0.38 7.18
N LYS A 17 12.12 0.34 6.31
CA LYS A 17 13.27 -0.15 5.51
C LYS A 17 12.95 -1.36 4.64
N LEU A 18 11.69 -1.53 4.25
CA LEU A 18 11.23 -2.60 3.39
C LEU A 18 11.50 -2.26 1.92
N ARG A 19 11.90 -3.23 1.11
CA ARG A 19 11.91 -3.17 -0.36
C ARG A 19 10.52 -3.50 -0.89
N GLN A 20 10.24 -3.14 -2.15
CA GLN A 20 8.99 -3.56 -2.81
C GLN A 20 8.87 -5.09 -2.86
N GLN A 21 9.99 -5.81 -3.04
CA GLN A 21 10.04 -7.27 -3.03
C GLN A 21 9.64 -7.83 -1.65
N ASP A 22 10.13 -7.24 -0.56
CA ASP A 22 9.81 -7.71 0.80
C ASP A 22 8.29 -7.62 1.07
N VAL A 23 7.64 -6.56 0.58
CA VAL A 23 6.19 -6.39 0.67
C VAL A 23 5.46 -7.40 -0.22
N ALA A 24 5.96 -7.63 -1.43
CA ALA A 24 5.38 -8.59 -2.37
C ALA A 24 5.39 -10.01 -1.80
N ASP A 25 6.54 -10.43 -1.26
CA ASP A 25 6.74 -11.75 -0.66
C ASP A 25 5.84 -11.93 0.57
N ALA A 26 5.79 -10.93 1.45
CA ALA A 26 4.98 -10.99 2.67
C ALA A 26 3.46 -11.03 2.40
N LEU A 27 2.99 -10.42 1.31
CA LEU A 27 1.55 -10.36 0.98
C LEU A 27 1.15 -11.38 -0.10
N GLY A 28 2.08 -12.21 -0.56
CA GLY A 28 1.84 -13.18 -1.63
C GLY A 28 1.34 -12.51 -2.92
N VAL A 29 1.96 -11.40 -3.30
CA VAL A 29 1.69 -10.68 -4.55
C VAL A 29 2.97 -10.50 -5.36
N THR A 30 2.87 -9.93 -6.55
CA THR A 30 4.07 -9.64 -7.35
C THR A 30 4.63 -8.27 -7.00
N THR A 31 5.94 -8.08 -7.19
CA THR A 31 6.60 -6.76 -7.04
C THR A 31 5.99 -5.72 -7.97
N ARG A 32 5.51 -6.13 -9.16
CA ARG A 32 4.77 -5.26 -10.08
C ARG A 32 3.44 -4.79 -9.49
N THR A 33 2.74 -5.64 -8.72
CA THR A 33 1.53 -5.26 -8.00
C THR A 33 1.83 -4.15 -6.98
N VAL A 34 2.91 -4.30 -6.21
CA VAL A 34 3.35 -3.27 -5.24
C VAL A 34 3.72 -1.97 -5.96
N GLN A 35 4.42 -2.04 -7.09
CA GLN A 35 4.75 -0.87 -7.90
C GLN A 35 3.50 -0.08 -8.33
N LYS A 36 2.44 -0.78 -8.77
CA LYS A 36 1.16 -0.16 -9.15
C LYS A 36 0.45 0.52 -7.97
N TRP A 37 0.57 -0.06 -6.78
CA TRP A 37 0.03 0.56 -5.56
C TRP A 37 0.77 1.85 -5.21
N GLU A 38 2.10 1.85 -5.31
CA GLU A 38 2.92 3.04 -5.06
C GLU A 38 2.71 4.15 -6.10
N SER A 39 2.45 3.77 -7.35
CA SER A 39 2.18 4.70 -8.44
C SER A 39 0.71 5.10 -8.54
N GLY A 40 -0.13 4.72 -7.57
CA GLY A 40 -1.56 5.07 -7.54
C GLY A 40 -2.38 4.51 -8.71
N GLU A 41 -1.79 3.68 -9.57
CA GLU A 41 -2.45 3.08 -10.73
C GLU A 41 -3.53 2.09 -10.28
N HIS A 42 -3.33 1.45 -9.13
CA HIS A 42 -4.23 0.47 -8.57
C HIS A 42 -4.28 0.56 -7.05
N ILE A 43 -5.46 0.45 -6.45
CA ILE A 43 -5.63 0.29 -5.00
C ILE A 43 -5.64 -1.20 -4.68
N PRO A 44 -5.00 -1.69 -3.60
CA PRO A 44 -5.07 -3.10 -3.25
C PRO A 44 -6.51 -3.60 -3.01
N GLU A 45 -6.85 -4.73 -3.61
CA GLU A 45 -8.00 -5.54 -3.23
C GLU A 45 -7.52 -6.63 -2.26
N PHE A 46 -7.75 -6.41 -0.97
CA PHE A 46 -7.32 -7.35 0.07
C PHE A 46 -8.47 -8.27 0.50
N SER A 47 -8.17 -9.57 0.60
CA SER A 47 -8.96 -10.46 1.46
C SER A 47 -8.73 -10.11 2.94
N PRO A 48 -9.61 -10.50 3.88
CA PRO A 48 -9.41 -10.26 5.30
C PRO A 48 -8.05 -10.73 5.83
N ASP A 49 -7.58 -11.89 5.37
CA ASP A 49 -6.26 -12.41 5.75
C ASP A 49 -5.12 -11.49 5.26
N LYS A 50 -5.20 -11.03 4.01
CA LYS A 50 -4.21 -10.09 3.44
C LYS A 50 -4.24 -8.73 4.11
N MET A 51 -5.42 -8.23 4.51
CA MET A 51 -5.48 -7.01 5.33
C MET A 51 -4.75 -7.22 6.66
N ALA A 52 -4.96 -8.37 7.30
CA ALA A 52 -4.29 -8.67 8.57
C ALA A 52 -2.77 -8.80 8.39
N ASP A 53 -2.30 -9.45 7.31
CA ASP A 53 -0.88 -9.52 6.96
C ASP A 53 -0.29 -8.14 6.71
N PHE A 54 -1.01 -7.28 5.97
CA PHE A 54 -0.62 -5.90 5.73
C PHE A 54 -0.48 -5.12 7.04
N CYS A 55 -1.52 -5.15 7.89
CA CYS A 55 -1.51 -4.48 9.18
C CYS A 55 -0.33 -4.91 10.05
N ARG A 56 -0.03 -6.22 10.09
CA ARG A 56 1.14 -6.76 10.79
C ARG A 56 2.47 -6.26 10.22
N LEU A 57 2.63 -6.33 8.89
CA LEU A 57 3.86 -5.92 8.21
C LEU A 57 4.13 -4.42 8.38
N PHE A 58 3.10 -3.60 8.24
CA PHE A 58 3.20 -2.13 8.29
C PHE A 58 3.06 -1.55 9.71
N GLN A 59 2.79 -2.41 10.70
CA GLN A 59 2.58 -2.03 12.10
C GLN A 59 1.51 -0.96 12.22
N VAL A 60 0.37 -1.20 11.59
CA VAL A 60 -0.82 -0.33 11.61
C VAL A 60 -2.06 -1.14 11.94
N ASP A 61 -3.11 -0.47 12.38
CA ASP A 61 -4.46 -1.04 12.45
C ASP A 61 -5.23 -0.79 11.14
N ILE A 62 -6.52 -1.13 11.15
CA ILE A 62 -7.37 -0.99 9.97
C ILE A 62 -7.58 0.49 9.57
N ASP A 63 -7.59 1.40 10.54
CA ASP A 63 -7.72 2.83 10.27
C ASP A 63 -6.44 3.38 9.63
N GLY A 64 -5.28 2.91 10.08
CA GLY A 64 -4.00 3.20 9.45
C GLY A 64 -3.89 2.62 8.03
N LEU A 65 -4.37 1.40 7.79
CA LEU A 65 -4.48 0.84 6.43
C LEU A 65 -5.36 1.73 5.55
N ALA A 66 -6.52 2.13 6.05
CA ALA A 66 -7.45 3.00 5.31
C ALA A 66 -6.86 4.39 5.04
N ALA A 67 -6.06 4.95 5.96
CA ALA A 67 -5.34 6.21 5.76
C ALA A 67 -4.31 6.08 4.62
N ILE A 68 -3.48 5.02 4.66
CA ILE A 68 -2.44 4.74 3.66
C ILE A 68 -3.01 4.67 2.24
N PHE A 69 -4.20 4.09 2.04
CA PHE A 69 -4.81 3.95 0.71
C PHE A 69 -5.96 4.92 0.47
N ARG A 70 -6.11 5.96 1.31
CA ARG A 70 -7.17 6.95 1.14
C ARG A 70 -6.97 7.69 -0.18
N GLN A 71 -7.91 7.52 -1.10
CA GLN A 71 -7.96 8.38 -2.27
C GLN A 71 -8.55 9.74 -1.90
N PRO A 72 -8.04 10.84 -2.49
CA PRO A 72 -8.72 12.12 -2.38
C PRO A 72 -10.14 11.97 -2.96
N PRO A 73 -11.15 12.65 -2.39
CA PRO A 73 -12.47 12.66 -2.98
C PRO A 73 -12.33 13.12 -4.43
N ASN A 74 -12.82 12.32 -5.38
CA ASN A 74 -12.81 12.63 -6.81
C ASN A 74 -13.22 14.09 -7.02
N SER A 75 -12.31 14.93 -7.50
CA SER A 75 -12.68 16.18 -8.14
C SER A 75 -13.47 15.79 -9.39
N GLN A 76 -14.79 15.89 -9.31
CA GLN A 76 -15.61 15.96 -10.52
C GLN A 76 -15.25 17.20 -11.32
#